data_AF-A0A4Q5KY89-F1
#
_entry.id   AF-A0A4Q5KY89-F1
#
_cell.length_a   1.000
_cell.length_b   1.000
_cell.length_c   1.000
_cell.angle_alpha   90.00
_cell.angle_beta   90.00
_cell.angle_gamma   90.00
#
_symmetry.space_group_name_H-M   'P 1'
#
loop_
_entity.id
_entity.type
_entity.pdbx_description
1 polymer ?
#
loop_
_entity_poly.entity_id
_entity_poly.type
_entity_poly.pdbx_seq_one_letter_code
_entity_poly.pdbx_strand_id
1 'polypeptide(L)'
;MNFINLTFLDRRILTQLQKRGMSANEGIRLISYEIYYLNYKDRAIVRKATRLIGDAKKSTIIAAIQMSKRKNYLIELHKNNDDCNNMNCNYLVNV
;
A
#
# COMPACT_ATOMS: atom_id res chain seq x y z
N MET A 1 13.57 -3.47 -3.69
CA MET A 1 12.89 -2.56 -4.64
C MET A 1 13.64 -1.24 -4.62
N ASN A 2 14.11 -0.72 -5.75
CA ASN A 2 14.86 0.55 -5.80
C ASN A 2 13.90 1.75 -5.87
N PHE A 3 14.30 2.92 -5.33
CA PHE A 3 13.52 4.17 -5.38
C PHE A 3 13.06 4.55 -6.80
N ILE A 4 13.87 4.20 -7.81
CA ILE A 4 13.60 4.46 -9.24
C ILE A 4 12.32 3.75 -9.72
N ASN A 5 11.95 2.63 -9.09
CA ASN A 5 10.81 1.81 -9.50
C ASN A 5 9.49 2.18 -8.77
N LEU A 6 9.50 3.23 -7.93
CA LEU A 6 8.30 3.66 -7.23
C LEU A 6 7.37 4.43 -8.17
N THR A 7 6.14 3.94 -8.29
CA THR A 7 5.06 4.65 -8.99
C THR A 7 4.69 5.93 -8.25
N PHE A 8 3.96 6.83 -8.91
CA PHE A 8 3.48 8.06 -8.27
C PHE A 8 2.72 7.79 -6.96
N LEU A 9 1.87 6.76 -6.93
CA LEU A 9 1.12 6.40 -5.73
C LEU A 9 2.03 5.81 -4.64
N ASP A 10 3.05 5.03 -5.00
CA ASP A 10 4.01 4.53 -4.01
C ASP A 10 4.78 5.68 -3.36
N ARG A 11 5.15 6.71 -4.13
CA ARG A 11 5.79 7.92 -3.58
C ARG A 11 4.86 8.65 -2.63
N ARG A 12 3.56 8.78 -2.97
CA ARG A 12 2.58 9.38 -2.06
C ARG A 12 2.42 8.58 -0.77
N ILE A 13 2.33 7.25 -0.86
CA ILE A 13 2.29 6.36 0.31
C ILE A 13 3.55 6.57 1.16
N LEU A 14 4.72 6.56 0.54
CA LEU A 14 6.00 6.74 1.22
C LEU A 14 6.07 8.09 1.95
N THR A 15 5.68 9.18 1.29
CA THR A 15 5.62 10.52 1.92
C THR A 15 4.70 10.52 3.14
N GLN A 16 3.54 9.87 3.07
CA GLN A 16 2.63 9.78 4.23
C GLN A 16 3.21 8.95 5.37
N LEU A 17 3.88 7.83 5.06
CA LEU A 17 4.57 7.02 6.06
C LEU A 17 5.73 7.80 6.71
N GLN A 18 6.50 8.56 5.95
CA GLN A 18 7.59 9.40 6.47
C GLN A 18 7.08 10.51 7.38
N LYS A 19 5.92 11.11 7.07
CA LYS A 19 5.25 12.07 7.97
C LYS A 19 4.87 11.47 9.33
N ARG A 20 4.74 10.15 9.41
CA ARG A 20 4.50 9.40 10.66
C ARG A 20 5.79 8.92 11.35
N GLY A 21 6.94 9.43 10.91
CA GLY A 21 8.25 9.11 11.51
C GLY A 21 8.94 7.87 10.95
N MET A 22 8.37 7.21 9.94
CA MET A 22 9.00 6.04 9.32
C MET A 22 10.19 6.44 8.45
N SER A 23 11.30 5.71 8.52
CA SER A 23 12.42 5.93 7.61
C SER A 23 12.05 5.54 6.17
N ALA A 24 12.77 6.10 5.20
CA ALA A 24 12.50 5.79 3.80
C ALA A 24 12.67 4.28 3.48
N ASN A 25 13.64 3.62 4.12
CA ASN A 25 13.91 2.20 3.95
C ASN A 25 12.78 1.33 4.53
N GLU A 26 12.29 1.65 5.72
CA GLU A 26 11.14 0.97 6.32
C GLU A 26 9.89 1.14 5.47
N GLY A 27 9.64 2.37 4.99
CA GLY A 27 8.50 2.65 4.11
C GLY A 27 8.57 1.86 2.80
N ILE A 28 9.75 1.73 2.20
CA ILE A 28 9.93 0.90 0.98
C ILE A 28 9.71 -0.58 1.28
N ARG A 29 10.20 -1.09 2.41
CA ARG A 29 9.97 -2.48 2.82
C ARG A 29 8.48 -2.74 3.01
N LEU A 30 7.78 -1.82 3.67
CA LEU A 30 6.34 -1.91 3.90
C LEU A 30 5.56 -1.87 2.58
N ILE A 31 5.86 -0.93 1.68
CA ILE A 31 5.25 -0.87 0.34
C ILE A 31 5.49 -2.18 -0.43
N SER A 32 6.71 -2.74 -0.36
CA SER A 32 7.03 -4.00 -1.01
C SER A 32 6.16 -5.16 -0.48
N TYR A 33 5.92 -5.19 0.82
CA TYR A 33 5.12 -6.22 1.48
C TYR A 33 3.61 -6.02 1.26
N GLU A 34 3.10 -4.81 1.42
CA GLU A 34 1.65 -4.56 1.33
C GLU A 34 1.15 -4.53 -0.12
N ILE A 35 1.94 -3.92 -1.02
CA ILE A 35 1.50 -3.65 -2.39
C ILE A 35 1.98 -4.72 -3.36
N TYR A 36 3.28 -5.01 -3.37
CA TYR A 36 3.90 -5.80 -4.44
C TYR A 36 3.87 -7.30 -4.17
N TYR A 37 3.92 -7.71 -2.91
CA TYR A 37 3.76 -9.10 -2.55
C TYR A 37 2.32 -9.57 -2.85
N LEU A 38 2.20 -10.65 -3.62
CA LEU A 38 0.92 -11.28 -3.92
C LEU A 38 0.68 -12.39 -2.90
N ASN A 39 -0.30 -12.18 -2.02
CA ASN A 39 -0.68 -13.18 -1.03
C ASN A 39 -1.44 -14.34 -1.71
N TYR A 40 -1.85 -15.35 -0.93
CA TYR A 40 -2.54 -16.52 -1.49
C TYR A 40 -3.84 -16.16 -2.24
N LYS A 41 -4.62 -15.21 -1.72
CA LYS A 41 -5.87 -14.75 -2.35
C LYS A 41 -5.58 -14.05 -3.68
N ASP A 42 -4.59 -13.15 -3.72
CA ASP A 42 -4.17 -12.47 -4.95
C ASP A 42 -3.74 -13.49 -6.02
N ARG A 43 -2.93 -14.48 -5.63
CA ARG A 43 -2.46 -15.54 -6.53
C ARG A 43 -3.62 -16.39 -7.06
N ALA A 44 -4.63 -16.66 -6.26
CA ALA A 44 -5.84 -17.35 -6.71
C ALA A 44 -6.62 -16.53 -7.75
N ILE A 45 -6.75 -15.20 -7.54
CA ILE A 45 -7.37 -14.29 -8.52
C ILE A 45 -6.59 -14.29 -9.82
N VAL A 46 -5.25 -14.17 -9.76
CA VAL A 46 -4.39 -14.21 -10.96
C VAL A 46 -4.61 -15.51 -11.73
N ARG A 47 -4.55 -16.68 -11.07
CA ARG A 47 -4.74 -17.98 -11.73
C ARG A 47 -6.12 -18.11 -12.38
N LYS A 48 -7.17 -17.68 -11.67
CA LYS A 48 -8.55 -17.73 -12.20
C LYS A 48 -8.69 -16.82 -13.42
N ALA A 49 -8.17 -15.59 -13.34
CA ALA A 49 -8.22 -14.64 -14.43
C ALA A 49 -7.41 -15.13 -15.65
N THR A 50 -6.16 -15.57 -15.47
CA THR A 50 -5.34 -16.06 -16.59
C THR A 50 -5.92 -17.29 -17.26
N ARG A 51 -6.60 -18.17 -16.51
CA ARG A 51 -7.35 -19.29 -17.10
C ARG A 51 -8.48 -18.83 -18.03
N LEU A 52 -9.08 -17.67 -17.79
CA LEU A 52 -10.21 -17.14 -18.57
C LEU A 52 -9.75 -16.30 -19.77
N ILE A 53 -8.75 -15.44 -19.58
CA ILE A 53 -8.34 -14.45 -20.61
C ILE A 53 -6.95 -14.71 -21.20
N GLY A 54 -6.30 -15.81 -20.79
CA GLY A 54 -4.98 -16.22 -21.25
C GLY A 54 -3.82 -15.64 -20.44
N ASP A 55 -2.69 -16.34 -20.47
CA ASP A 55 -1.48 -15.97 -19.73
C ASP A 55 -0.81 -14.69 -20.26
N ALA A 56 -1.07 -14.30 -21.51
CA ALA A 56 -0.57 -13.06 -22.10
C ALA A 56 -1.02 -11.81 -21.32
N LYS A 57 -2.12 -11.89 -20.57
CA LYS A 57 -2.66 -10.78 -19.75
C LYS A 57 -2.24 -10.84 -18.28
N LYS A 58 -1.43 -11.82 -17.88
CA LYS A 58 -1.01 -12.03 -16.48
C LYS A 58 -0.37 -10.80 -15.84
N SER A 59 0.54 -10.12 -16.56
CA SER A 59 1.19 -8.91 -16.07
C SER A 59 0.19 -7.78 -15.84
N THR A 60 -0.77 -7.59 -16.75
CA THR A 60 -1.86 -6.61 -16.61
C THR A 60 -2.75 -6.91 -15.41
N ILE A 61 -3.09 -8.18 -15.17
CA ILE A 61 -3.87 -8.61 -14.01
C ILE A 61 -3.12 -8.28 -12.71
N ILE A 62 -1.83 -8.62 -12.65
CA ILE A 62 -0.99 -8.33 -11.48
C ILE A 62 -0.91 -6.82 -11.23
N ALA A 63 -0.71 -6.02 -12.28
CA ALA A 63 -0.68 -4.57 -12.17
C ALA A 63 -2.01 -4.00 -11.65
N ALA A 64 -3.15 -4.55 -12.09
CA ALA A 64 -4.46 -4.15 -11.59
C ALA A 64 -4.65 -4.47 -10.10
N ILE A 65 -4.22 -5.65 -9.65
CA ILE A 65 -4.25 -6.03 -8.23
C ILE A 65 -3.39 -5.07 -7.40
N GLN A 66 -2.14 -4.83 -7.83
CA GLN A 66 -1.25 -3.91 -7.13
C GLN A 66 -1.82 -2.47 -7.12
N MET A 67 -2.49 -2.04 -8.19
CA MET A 67 -3.16 -0.74 -8.24
C MET A 67 -4.30 -0.65 -7.21
N SER A 68 -5.12 -1.70 -7.10
CA SER A 68 -6.17 -1.78 -6.09
C SER A 68 -5.60 -1.72 -4.67
N LYS A 69 -4.53 -2.48 -4.40
CA LYS A 69 -3.82 -2.44 -3.11
C LYS A 69 -3.33 -1.04 -2.75
N ARG A 70 -2.73 -0.30 -3.70
CA ARG A 70 -2.28 1.09 -3.46
C ARG A 70 -3.42 2.01 -3.05
N LYS A 71 -4.56 1.92 -3.74
CA LYS A 71 -5.74 2.72 -3.43
C LYS A 71 -6.27 2.42 -2.04
N ASN A 72 -6.43 1.13 -1.71
CA ASN A 72 -6.92 0.70 -0.40
C ASN A 72 -5.99 1.15 0.72
N TYR A 73 -4.68 0.96 0.54
CA TYR A 73 -3.69 1.36 1.53
C TYR A 73 -3.66 2.88 1.76
N LEU A 74 -3.78 3.68 0.69
CA LEU A 74 -3.92 5.14 0.83
C LEU A 74 -5.19 5.52 1.60
N ILE A 75 -6.31 4.85 1.34
CA ILE A 75 -7.56 5.10 2.09
C ILE A 75 -7.37 4.78 3.57
N GLU A 76 -6.76 3.65 3.91
CA GLU A 76 -6.47 3.27 5.29
C GLU A 76 -5.52 4.25 5.98
N LEU A 77 -4.48 4.71 5.27
CA LEU A 77 -3.61 5.77 5.78
C LEU A 77 -4.39 7.06 6.06
N HIS A 78 -5.31 7.47 5.19
CA HIS A 78 -6.10 8.67 5.40
C HIS A 78 -7.09 8.54 6.57
N LYS A 79 -7.81 7.42 6.68
CA LYS A 79 -8.72 7.16 7.82
C LYS A 79 -7.98 7.24 9.15
N ASN A 80 -6.80 6.62 9.23
CA ASN A 80 -5.98 6.67 10.44
C ASN A 80 -5.44 8.07 10.76
N ASN A 81 -5.32 8.99 9.78
CA ASN A 81 -4.98 10.38 10.06
C ASN A 81 -6.18 11.14 10.64
N ASP A 82 -7.40 10.87 10.16
CA ASP A 82 -8.61 11.51 10.68
C ASP A 82 -8.90 11.03 12.11
N ASP A 83 -8.67 9.75 12.41
CA ASP A 83 -8.80 9.19 13.76
C ASP A 83 -7.70 9.70 14.72
N CYS A 84 -6.46 9.88 14.23
CA CYS A 84 -5.36 10.46 15.01
C CYS A 84 -5.57 11.94 15.33
N ASN A 85 -6.21 12.70 14.43
CA ASN A 85 -6.62 14.08 14.70
C ASN A 85 -7.74 14.15 15.76
N ASN A 86 -8.60 13.13 15.85
CA ASN A 86 -9.63 13.01 16.88
C ASN A 86 -9.14 12.45 18.23
N MET A 87 -8.00 11.76 18.26
CA MET A 87 -7.39 11.25 19.50
C MET A 87 -6.32 12.17 20.10
N ASN A 88 -6.02 13.30 19.49
CA ASN A 88 -5.08 14.27 20.06
C ASN A 88 -5.81 15.27 20.97
N CYS A 89 -6.15 14.83 22.19
CA CYS A 89 -6.30 15.64 23.40
C CYS A 89 -6.91 14.75 24.50
N ASN A 90 -6.09 14.22 25.42
CA ASN A 90 -6.48 13.97 26.83
C ASN A 90 -5.41 13.29 27.69
N TYR A 91 -4.23 12.92 27.18
CA TYR A 91 -3.18 12.31 28.02
C TYR A 91 -2.01 13.24 28.37
N LEU A 92 -2.07 14.53 27.99
CA LEU A 92 -1.02 15.53 28.31
C LEU A 92 -1.50 16.69 29.20
N VAL A 93 -2.68 16.61 29.81
CA VAL A 93 -3.13 17.58 30.83
C VAL A 93 -3.36 16.82 32.14
N ASN A 94 -2.28 16.61 32.89
CA ASN A 94 -2.30 16.40 34.34
C ASN A 94 -0.88 16.65 34.85
N VAL A 95 -0.55 17.95 34.98
CA VAL A 95 0.39 18.48 35.97
C VAL A 95 -0.30 19.67 36.62
#